data_AF-A0A2U3EWV6-F1
#
_entry.id   AF-A0A2U3EWV6-F1
#
_cell.length_a   1.000
_cell.length_b   1.000
_cell.length_c   1.000
_cell.angle_alpha   90.00
_cell.angle_beta   90.00
_cell.angle_gamma   90.00
#
_symmetry.space_group_name_H-M   'P 1'
#
loop_
_entity.id
_entity.type
_entity.pdbx_description
1 polymer ?
#
loop_
_entity_poly.entity_id
_entity_poly.type
_entity_poly.pdbx_seq_one_letter_code
_entity_poly.pdbx_strand_id
1 'polypeptide(L)' 'PRRYEDRQDDLWTIYNRIQESLLKGGLSGRTAQGKRTHTRAINGIDGDVKLNRALWVMAESLLETLK' A
#
# COMPACT_ATOMS: atom_id res chain seq x y z
N PRO A 1 7.43 -3.42 -8.17
CA PRO A 1 6.74 -4.73 -8.09
C PRO A 1 7.72 -5.78 -7.58
N ARG A 2 7.41 -6.40 -6.42
CA ARG A 2 8.33 -7.36 -5.78
C ARG A 2 8.18 -8.76 -6.38
N ARG A 3 7.04 -9.05 -7.01
CA ARG A 3 6.78 -10.26 -7.82
C ARG A 3 6.26 -9.88 -9.21
N TYR A 4 6.40 -10.79 -10.16
CA TYR A 4 5.89 -10.62 -11.54
C TYR A 4 4.36 -10.63 -11.57
N GLU A 5 3.74 -11.45 -10.71
CA GLU A 5 2.29 -11.57 -10.53
C GLU A 5 1.64 -10.24 -10.07
N ASP A 6 2.39 -9.38 -9.38
CA ASP A 6 1.93 -8.06 -8.93
C ASP A 6 1.74 -7.04 -10.07
N ARG A 7 1.89 -7.43 -11.34
CA ARG A 7 1.78 -6.53 -12.50
C ARG A 7 0.37 -6.37 -13.03
N GLN A 8 -0.57 -7.20 -12.59
CA GLN A 8 -1.96 -7.02 -12.98
C GLN A 8 -2.57 -5.80 -12.28
N ASP A 9 -3.41 -5.09 -13.01
CA ASP A 9 -4.08 -3.87 -12.55
C ASP A 9 -5.52 -4.15 -12.06
N ASP A 10 -5.83 -5.41 -11.77
CA ASP A 10 -7.07 -5.76 -11.09
C ASP A 10 -7.04 -5.32 -9.62
N LEU A 11 -8.22 -5.05 -9.09
CA LEU A 11 -8.41 -4.48 -7.75
C LEU A 11 -7.75 -5.32 -6.66
N TRP A 12 -7.80 -6.65 -6.80
CA TRP A 12 -7.25 -7.59 -5.83
C TRP A 12 -5.71 -7.59 -5.84
N THR A 13 -5.10 -7.56 -7.02
CA THR A 13 -3.64 -7.48 -7.15
C THR A 13 -3.09 -6.13 -6.68
N ILE A 14 -3.81 -5.03 -6.94
CA ILE A 14 -3.47 -3.70 -6.41
C ILE A 14 -3.57 -3.69 -4.88
N TYR A 15 -4.67 -4.23 -4.34
CA TYR A 15 -4.91 -4.31 -2.90
C TYR A 15 -3.76 -5.03 -2.17
N ASN A 16 -3.43 -6.25 -2.61
CA ASN A 16 -2.38 -7.05 -1.99
C ASN A 16 -1.01 -6.37 -2.05
N ARG A 17 -0.68 -5.74 -3.17
CA ARG A 17 0.59 -5.04 -3.37
C ARG A 17 0.75 -3.88 -2.39
N ILE A 18 -0.31 -3.10 -2.17
CA ILE A 18 -0.28 -1.96 -1.25
C ILE A 18 -0.24 -2.45 0.20
N GLN A 19 -1.06 -3.44 0.55
CA GLN A 19 -1.07 -4.03 1.89
C GLN A 19 0.32 -4.59 2.26
N GLU A 20 0.92 -5.39 1.38
CA GLU A 20 2.25 -5.97 1.60
C GLU A 20 3.35 -4.89 1.68
N SER A 21 3.23 -3.81 0.89
CA SER A 21 4.17 -2.69 0.93
C SER A 21 4.13 -1.95 2.27
N LEU A 22 2.96 -1.86 2.89
CA LEU A 22 2.76 -1.17 4.16
C LEU A 22 3.10 -2.05 5.37
N LEU A 23 2.72 -3.33 5.32
CA LEU A 23 3.09 -4.32 6.34
C LEU A 23 4.62 -4.49 6.42
N LYS A 24 5.28 -4.69 5.27
CA LYS A 24 6.74 -4.89 5.25
C LYS A 24 7.54 -3.59 5.41
N GLY A 25 6.92 -2.45 5.14
CA GLY A 25 7.61 -1.17 5.05
C GLY A 25 8.76 -1.18 4.04
N GLY A 26 9.77 -0.34 4.29
CA GLY A 26 11.00 -0.27 3.51
C GLY A 26 10.89 0.54 2.22
N LEU A 27 9.77 1.24 1.99
CA LEU A 27 9.61 2.11 0.83
C LEU A 27 10.61 3.27 0.93
N SER A 28 11.43 3.42 -0.10
CA SER A 28 12.41 4.50 -0.19
C SER A 28 11.68 5.83 -0.37
N GLY A 29 11.83 6.72 0.59
CA GLY A 29 11.32 8.09 0.57
C GLY A 29 12.44 9.11 0.71
N ARG A 30 12.09 10.37 0.50
CA ARG A 30 12.90 11.51 0.93
C ARG A 30 12.07 12.37 1.87
N THR A 31 12.66 12.86 2.95
CA THR A 31 11.98 13.85 3.79
C THR A 31 11.82 15.16 3.04
N ALA A 32 10.97 16.06 3.55
CA ALA A 32 10.87 17.43 3.04
C ALA A 32 12.22 18.16 3.04
N GLN A 33 13.16 17.77 3.91
CA GLN A 33 14.54 18.28 3.95
C GLN A 33 15.52 17.51 3.04
N GLY A 34 15.04 16.61 2.17
CA GLY A 34 15.86 15.90 1.17
C GLY A 34 16.63 14.69 1.68
N LYS A 35 16.53 14.33 2.97
CA LYS A 35 17.22 13.17 3.53
C LYS A 35 16.56 11.87 3.06
N ARG A 36 17.37 10.88 2.66
CA ARG A 36 16.89 9.53 2.30
C ARG A 36 16.33 8.85 3.54
N THR A 37 15.10 8.33 3.45
CA THR A 37 14.45 7.58 4.52
C THR A 37 13.79 6.33 3.97
N HIS A 38 13.54 5.37 4.85
CA HIS A 38 12.71 4.21 4.54
C HIS A 38 11.46 4.26 5.42
N THR A 39 10.31 3.89 4.86
CA THR A 39 9.10 3.72 5.67
C THR A 39 9.29 2.59 6.66
N ARG A 40 8.81 2.77 7.89
CA ARG A 40 8.76 1.69 8.89
C ARG A 40 7.65 0.72 8.55
N ALA A 41 7.89 -0.56 8.83
CA ALA A 41 6.87 -1.60 8.83
C ALA A 41 5.80 -1.28 9.88
N ILE A 42 4.55 -1.61 9.58
CA ILE A 42 3.45 -1.56 10.54
C ILE A 42 3.45 -2.90 11.28
N ASN A 43 3.68 -2.84 12.59
CA ASN A 43 3.82 -4.02 13.47
C ASN A 43 2.74 -3.99 14.57
N GLY A 44 1.46 -3.83 14.19
CA GLY A 44 0.37 -3.79 15.17
C GLY A 44 -1.01 -3.99 14.57
N ILE A 45 -1.84 -4.79 15.25
CA ILE A 45 -3.19 -5.19 14.82
C ILE A 45 -4.08 -3.97 14.54
N ASP A 46 -4.03 -2.95 15.40
CA ASP A 46 -4.82 -1.72 15.20
C ASP A 46 -4.38 -0.94 13.97
N GLY A 47 -3.09 -0.97 13.65
CA GLY A 47 -2.51 -0.39 12.44
C GLY A 47 -2.99 -1.13 11.19
N ASP A 48 -2.99 -2.46 11.24
CA ASP A 48 -3.44 -3.33 10.15
C ASP A 48 -4.94 -3.15 9.86
N VAL A 49 -5.77 -3.09 10.90
CA VAL A 49 -7.22 -2.89 10.75
C VAL A 49 -7.53 -1.53 10.14
N LYS A 50 -6.92 -0.45 10.64
CA LYS A 50 -7.12 0.91 10.11
C LYS A 50 -6.67 1.01 8.65
N LEU A 51 -5.55 0.36 8.32
CA LEU A 51 -4.99 0.35 6.99
C LEU A 51 -5.84 -0.43 6.00
N ASN A 52 -6.29 -1.62 6.38
CA ASN A 52 -7.21 -2.41 5.57
C ASN A 52 -8.50 -1.62 5.29
N ARG A 53 -9.01 -0.87 6.28
CA ARG A 53 -10.20 -0.02 6.09
C ARG A 53 -9.95 1.13 5.10
N ALA A 54 -8.81 1.81 5.21
CA ALA A 54 -8.44 2.88 4.28
C ALA A 54 -8.22 2.35 2.86
N LEU A 55 -7.64 1.16 2.72
CA LEU A 55 -7.46 0.49 1.43
C LEU A 55 -8.79 0.10 0.78
N TRP A 56 -9.77 -0.35 1.57
CA TRP A 56 -11.11 -0.62 1.06
C TRP A 56 -11.77 0.62 0.45
N VAL A 57 -11.71 1.76 1.14
CA VAL A 57 -12.27 3.03 0.63
C VAL A 57 -11.55 3.49 -0.65
N MET A 58 -10.22 3.33 -0.71
CA MET A 58 -9.48 3.63 -1.94
C MET A 58 -9.84 2.67 -3.09
N ALA A 59 -10.04 1.39 -2.80
CA ALA A 59 -10.47 0.39 -3.77
C ALA A 59 -11.86 0.72 -4.35
N GLU A 60 -12.80 1.17 -3.51
CA GLU A 60 -14.11 1.66 -3.93
C GLU A 60 -14.00 2.87 -4.88
N SER A 61 -13.16 3.85 -4.55
CA SER A 61 -12.92 5.01 -5.44
C SER A 61 -12.27 4.62 -6.78
N LEU A 62 -11.41 3.60 -6.78
CA LEU A 62 -10.76 3.10 -7.99
C LEU A 62 -11.77 2.37 -8.88
N LEU A 63 -12.67 1.58 -8.26
CA LEU A 63 -13.77 0.93 -8.96
C LEU A 63 -14.74 1.95 -9.57
N GLU A 64 -15.01 3.06 -8.87
CA GLU A 64 -15.87 4.13 -9.35
C GLU A 64 -15.24 4.92 -10.52
N THR A 65 -13.93 5.12 -10.51
CA THR A 65 -13.20 5.78 -11.61
C THR A 65 -12.99 4.90 -12.84
N LEU A 66 -13.11 3.57 -12.71
CA LEU A 66 -13.08 2.61 -13.81
C LEU A 66 -14.46 2.36 -14.45
N LYS A 67 -15.53 2.95 -13.91
CA LYS A 67 -16.89 2.97 -14.51
C LYS A 67 -17.07 4.16 -15.44
#